data_AF-A0A6G2D6A5-F1
#
_entry.id   AF-A0A6G2D6A5-F1
#
_cell.length_a   1.000
_cell.length_b   1.000
_cell.length_c   1.000
_cell.angle_alpha   90.00
_cell.angle_beta   90.00
_cell.angle_gamma   90.00
#
_symmetry.space_group_name_H-M   'P 1'
#
loop_
_entity.id
_entity.type
_entity.pdbx_description
1 polymer ?
#
loop_
_entity_poly.entity_id
_entity_poly.type
_entity_poly.pdbx_seq_one_letter_code
_entity_poly.pdbx_strand_id
1 'polypeptide(L)'
;IDTINLELILADLESVNKRYARVEKMARTQKDKESVAEFNVLQKIKPVLEDGKSARTIEFTDEEQKVVKGLFLLTTKPVLYVANVDEDVVGE
;
A
#
# COMPACT_ATOMS: atom_id res chain seq x y z
N ILE A 1 0.55 -13.22 -13.19
CA ILE A 1 0.60 -12.75 -11.78
C ILE A 1 1.13 -11.32 -11.72
N ASP A 2 2.28 -11.07 -12.36
CA ASP A 2 2.95 -9.77 -12.33
C ASP A 2 2.11 -8.62 -12.90
N THR A 3 1.36 -8.85 -13.98
CA THR A 3 0.44 -7.84 -14.56
C THR A 3 -0.59 -7.35 -13.54
N ILE A 4 -1.27 -8.27 -12.83
CA ILE A 4 -2.26 -7.91 -11.80
C ILE A 4 -1.58 -7.15 -10.66
N ASN A 5 -0.41 -7.63 -10.18
CA ASN A 5 0.33 -6.94 -9.13
C ASN A 5 0.69 -5.50 -9.54
N LEU A 6 1.16 -5.30 -10.78
CA LEU A 6 1.53 -3.99 -11.30
C LEU A 6 0.31 -3.06 -11.39
N GLU A 7 -0.83 -3.55 -11.88
CA GLU A 7 -2.08 -2.77 -11.94
C GLU A 7 -2.54 -2.31 -10.55
N LEU A 8 -2.51 -3.21 -9.56
CA LEU A 8 -2.86 -2.88 -8.17
C LEU A 8 -1.89 -1.85 -7.57
N ILE A 9 -0.59 -1.98 -7.87
CA ILE A 9 0.44 -1.03 -7.42
C ILE A 9 0.23 0.35 -8.04
N LEU A 10 -0.07 0.42 -9.33
CA LEU A 10 -0.32 1.68 -10.02
C LEU A 10 -1.58 2.39 -9.48
N ALA A 11 -2.65 1.64 -9.21
CA ALA A 11 -3.87 2.19 -8.63
C ALA A 11 -3.64 2.76 -7.21
N ASP A 12 -2.87 2.04 -6.39
CA ASP A 12 -2.49 2.52 -5.06
C ASP A 12 -1.53 3.71 -5.15
N LEU A 13 -0.57 3.70 -6.08
CA LEU A 13 0.39 4.79 -6.28
C LEU A 13 -0.31 6.10 -6.67
N GLU A 14 -1.31 6.04 -7.55
CA GLU A 14 -2.13 7.20 -7.89
C GLU A 14 -2.86 7.76 -6.65
N SER A 15 -3.46 6.88 -5.86
CA SER A 15 -4.17 7.23 -4.63
C SER A 15 -3.24 7.84 -3.58
N VAL A 16 -2.06 7.24 -3.40
CA VAL A 16 -1.00 7.71 -2.48
C VAL A 16 -0.48 9.07 -2.92
N ASN A 17 -0.23 9.30 -4.21
CA ASN A 17 0.26 10.59 -4.71
C ASN A 17 -0.75 11.72 -4.47
N LYS A 18 -2.04 11.49 -4.73
CA LYS A 18 -3.10 12.48 -4.46
C LYS A 18 -3.18 12.83 -2.97
N ARG A 19 -3.15 11.82 -2.09
CA ARG A 19 -3.18 12.04 -0.63
C ARG A 19 -1.92 12.74 -0.15
N TYR A 20 -0.74 12.30 -0.61
CA TYR A 20 0.56 12.85 -0.24
C TYR A 20 0.61 14.37 -0.47
N ALA A 21 0.25 14.82 -1.67
CA ALA A 21 0.27 16.25 -2.03
C ALA A 21 -0.68 17.10 -1.15
N ARG A 22 -1.81 16.51 -0.72
CA ARG A 22 -2.76 17.17 0.18
C ARG A 22 -2.20 17.28 1.60
N VAL A 23 -1.74 16.17 2.17
CA VAL A 23 -1.32 16.13 3.58
C VAL A 23 0.05 16.75 3.80
N GLU A 24 0.93 16.77 2.81
CA GLU A 24 2.24 17.43 2.90
C GLU A 24 2.11 18.90 3.33
N LYS A 25 1.17 19.63 2.73
CA LYS A 25 0.92 21.04 3.07
C LYS A 25 0.42 21.21 4.50
N MET A 26 -0.44 20.31 4.95
CA MET A 26 -1.03 20.34 6.30
C MET A 26 0.01 19.95 7.36
N ALA A 27 0.79 18.89 7.10
CA ALA A 27 1.83 18.38 7.98
C ALA A 27 2.96 19.40 8.21
N ARG A 28 3.30 20.23 7.21
CA ARG A 28 4.28 21.33 7.36
C ARG A 28 3.92 22.34 8.46
N THR A 29 2.64 22.50 8.77
CA THR A 29 2.20 23.39 9.86
C THR A 29 2.41 22.79 11.25
N GLN A 30 2.64 21.48 11.35
CA GLN A 30 2.83 20.68 12.58
C GLN A 30 1.73 20.80 13.66
N LYS A 31 0.63 21.51 13.36
CA LYS A 31 -0.50 21.70 14.28
C LYS A 31 -1.47 20.53 14.27
N ASP A 32 -1.61 19.88 13.11
CA ASP A 32 -2.47 18.72 12.93
C ASP A 32 -1.64 17.44 13.04
N LYS A 33 -1.75 16.79 14.20
CA LYS A 33 -1.03 15.55 14.50
C LYS A 33 -1.47 14.39 13.60
N GLU A 34 -2.73 14.37 13.16
CA GLU A 34 -3.24 13.31 12.28
C GLU A 34 -2.64 13.44 10.89
N SER A 35 -2.62 14.66 10.33
CA SER A 35 -1.96 14.93 9.05
C SER A 35 -0.47 14.62 9.07
N VAL A 36 0.23 14.90 10.17
CA VAL A 36 1.65 14.55 10.34
C VAL A 36 1.84 13.03 10.35
N ALA A 37 0.99 12.29 11.08
CA ALA A 37 1.06 10.83 11.10
C ALA A 37 0.75 10.20 9.72
N GLU A 38 -0.28 10.68 9.02
CA GLU A 38 -0.60 10.24 7.66
C GLU A 38 0.54 10.54 6.69
N PHE A 39 1.12 11.74 6.76
CA PHE A 39 2.25 12.12 5.92
C PHE A 39 3.47 11.21 6.12
N ASN A 40 3.84 10.91 7.37
CA ASN A 40 4.97 10.04 7.68
C ASN A 40 4.77 8.62 7.12
N VAL A 41 3.55 8.08 7.21
CA VAL A 41 3.21 6.77 6.64
C VAL A 41 3.26 6.82 5.11
N LEU A 42 2.72 7.87 4.48
CA LEU A 42 2.78 8.03 3.03
C LEU A 42 4.23 8.20 2.52
N GLN A 43 5.11 8.84 3.29
CA GLN A 43 6.54 8.92 2.99
C GLN A 43 7.23 7.55 2.99
N LYS A 44 6.77 6.61 3.82
CA LYS A 44 7.26 5.21 3.79
C LYS A 44 6.70 4.41 2.61
N ILE A 45 5.41 4.56 2.30
CA ILE A 45 4.72 3.76 1.27
C ILE A 45 5.11 4.16 -0.14
N LYS A 46 5.14 5.47 -0.41
CA LYS A 46 5.33 6.01 -1.76
C LYS A 46 6.55 5.42 -2.50
N PRO A 47 7.79 5.45 -1.96
CA PRO A 47 8.95 4.94 -2.69
C PRO A 47 8.87 3.44 -2.99
N VAL A 48 8.18 2.65 -2.15
CA VAL A 48 7.99 1.21 -2.37
C VAL A 48 7.08 0.97 -3.56
N LEU A 49 5.98 1.72 -3.67
CA LEU A 49 5.07 1.63 -4.82
C LEU A 49 5.75 2.14 -6.11
N GLU A 50 6.57 3.20 -6.01
CA GLU A 50 7.37 3.72 -7.14
C GLU A 50 8.40 2.70 -7.65
N ASP A 51 8.97 1.88 -6.76
CA ASP A 51 9.87 0.77 -7.09
C ASP A 51 9.11 -0.48 -7.61
N GLY A 52 7.80 -0.38 -7.86
CA GLY A 52 6.99 -1.50 -8.34
C GLY A 52 6.80 -2.61 -7.29
N LYS A 53 6.98 -2.29 -6.00
CA LYS A 53 6.78 -3.23 -4.89
C LYS A 53 5.45 -2.97 -4.18
N SER A 54 4.89 -4.03 -3.63
CA SER A 54 3.60 -3.99 -2.96
C SER A 54 3.72 -3.41 -1.54
N ALA A 55 2.74 -2.59 -1.10
CA ALA A 55 2.76 -1.99 0.23
C ALA A 55 2.73 -3.01 1.38
N ARG A 56 2.26 -4.25 1.13
CA ARG A 56 2.36 -5.36 2.11
C ARG A 56 3.79 -5.77 2.47
N THR A 57 4.79 -5.37 1.67
CA THR A 57 6.21 -5.68 1.94
C THR A 57 6.83 -4.77 3.02
N ILE A 58 6.07 -3.78 3.49
CA ILE A 58 6.51 -2.81 4.48
C ILE A 58 6.07 -3.29 5.87
N GLU A 59 7.01 -3.26 6.81
CA GLU A 59 6.69 -3.40 8.24
C GLU A 59 6.23 -2.05 8.79
N PHE A 60 5.07 -2.08 9.45
CA PHE A 60 4.49 -0.92 10.11
C PHE A 60 4.35 -1.21 11.60
N THR A 61 4.58 -0.19 12.41
CA THR A 61 4.24 -0.23 13.83
C THR A 61 2.72 -0.28 14.04
N ASP A 62 2.27 -0.65 15.24
CA ASP A 62 0.84 -0.70 15.57
C ASP A 62 0.12 0.64 15.38
N GLU A 63 0.81 1.75 15.61
CA GLU A 63 0.27 3.10 15.39
C GLU A 63 0.14 3.41 13.90
N GLU A 64 1.17 3.08 13.12
CA GLU A 64 1.16 3.26 11.67
C GLU A 64 0.10 2.37 11.00
N GLN A 65 -0.10 1.15 11.48
CA GLN A 65 -1.12 0.24 10.98
C GLN A 65 -2.54 0.84 11.05
N LYS A 66 -2.84 1.63 12.08
CA LYS A 66 -4.15 2.32 12.18
C LYS A 66 -4.33 3.33 11.05
N VAL A 67 -3.26 4.06 10.71
CA VAL A 67 -3.24 5.02 9.61
C VAL A 67 -3.33 4.29 8.26
N VAL A 68 -2.51 3.25 8.05
CA VAL A 68 -2.50 2.43 6.82
C VAL A 68 -3.88 1.86 6.51
N LYS A 69 -4.61 1.38 7.52
CA LYS A 69 -5.99 0.90 7.35
C LYS A 69 -6.93 1.98 6.79
N GLY A 70 -6.77 3.23 7.17
CA GLY A 70 -7.54 4.37 6.64
C GLY A 70 -7.16 4.80 5.22
N LEU A 71 -6.06 4.28 4.68
CA LEU A 71 -5.65 4.52 3.28
C LEU A 71 -6.40 3.62 2.29
N PHE A 72 -6.95 2.48 2.75
CA PHE A 72 -7.69 1.50 1.93
C PHE A 72 -6.93 0.99 0.70
N LEU A 73 -5.61 0.86 0.81
CA LEU A 73 -4.75 0.36 -0.27
C LEU A 73 -5.09 -1.09 -0.63
N LEU A 74 -5.05 -1.42 -1.92
CA LEU A 74 -5.28 -2.78 -2.43
C LEU A 74 -4.08 -3.69 -2.12
N THR A 75 -2.88 -3.13 -2.22
CA THR A 75 -1.60 -3.83 -2.09
C THR A 75 -1.21 -4.13 -0.65
N THR A 76 -1.89 -3.57 0.35
CA THR A 76 -1.69 -3.93 1.76
C THR A 76 -2.47 -5.18 2.17
N LYS A 77 -3.47 -5.58 1.37
CA LYS A 77 -4.28 -6.77 1.68
C LYS A 77 -3.46 -8.06 1.50
N PRO A 78 -3.69 -9.08 2.35
CA PRO A 78 -3.14 -10.41 2.15
C PRO A 78 -3.56 -11.01 0.81
N VAL A 79 -2.69 -11.83 0.20
CA VAL A 79 -2.94 -12.49 -1.09
C VAL A 79 -2.91 -13.99 -0.90
N LEU A 80 -3.90 -14.67 -1.49
CA LEU A 80 -3.94 -16.13 -1.63
C LEU A 80 -3.82 -16.46 -3.12
N TYR A 81 -2.79 -17.20 -3.49
CA TYR A 81 -2.63 -17.71 -4.85
C TYR A 81 -3.36 -19.04 -4.97
N VAL A 82 -4.34 -19.11 -5.87
CA VAL A 82 -5.06 -20.34 -6.21
C VAL A 82 -4.53 -20.83 -7.55
N ALA A 83 -3.75 -21.91 -7.52
CA ALA A 83 -3.31 -22.58 -8.73
C ALA A 83 -4.43 -23.54 -9.16
N ASN A 84 -5.20 -23.14 -10.17
CA ASN A 84 -6.17 -24.02 -10.79
C ASN A 84 -5.43 -24.93 -11.78
N VAL A 85 -5.45 -26.24 -11.52
CA VAL A 85 -4.73 -27.25 -12.29
C VAL A 85 -5.70 -28.40 -12.60
N ASP A 86 -5.49 -29.09 -13.72
CA ASP A 86 -6.28 -30.26 -14.09
C ASP A 86 -6.00 -31.43 -13.14
N GLU A 87 -6.99 -32.33 -12.99
CA GLU A 87 -6.90 -33.49 -12.09
C GLU A 87 -5.69 -34.37 -12.37
N ASP A 88 -5.28 -34.51 -13.63
CA ASP A 88 -4.11 -35.30 -14.04
C ASP A 88 -2.76 -34.71 -13.58
N VAL A 89 -2.75 -33.42 -13.22
CA VAL A 89 -1.55 -32.67 -12.77
C VAL A 89 -1.48 -32.61 -11.24
N VAL A 90 -2.62 -32.78 -10.57
CA VAL A 90 -2.69 -33.01 -9.12
C VAL A 90 -2.41 -34.49 -8.91
N GLY A 91 -1.23 -34.84 -8.43
CA GLY A 91 -0.78 -36.23 -8.35
C GLY A 91 -1.74 -37.18 -7.63
N GLU A 92 -1.51 -38.48 -7.83
CA GLU A 92 -1.87 -39.53 -6.87
C GLU A 92 -1.50 -39.13 -5.42
#